data_AF-A0A662PPQ7-F1
#
_entry.id   AF-A0A662PPQ7-F1
#
_cell.length_a   1.000
_cell.length_b   1.000
_cell.length_c   1.000
_cell.angle_alpha   90.00
_cell.angle_beta   90.00
_cell.angle_gamma   90.00
#
_symmetry.space_group_name_H-M   'P 1'
#
loop_
_entity.id
_entity.type
_entity.pdbx_description
1 polymer ?
#
loop_
_entity_poly.entity_id
_entity_poly.type
_entity_poly.pdbx_seq_one_letter_code
_entity_poly.pdbx_strand_id
1 'polypeptide(L)'
;MNNWRSVIIDAGERFLKLVGVAGFLWLLVNISERIGITLMDLFTLASIVFLIFVCWSGFDNNRVLLERILKELNEMKQSLKQTNDPPEEKEEKKVKEEPIKTTGFGAFGGMIIGGMIGLLFGTIGVIVGGVIGALIGDEWERIQIKERRKKMEKTMH
;
A
#
# COMPACT_ATOMS: atom_id res chain seq x y z
N MET A 1 -7.34 -33.08 -28.44
CA MET A 1 -8.04 -33.92 -27.43
C MET A 1 -7.90 -33.36 -25.99
N ASN A 2 -7.72 -32.03 -25.80
CA ASN A 2 -7.33 -31.44 -24.50
C ASN A 2 -8.40 -30.55 -23.84
N ASN A 3 -9.55 -30.31 -24.48
CA ASN A 3 -10.57 -29.38 -23.96
C ASN A 3 -11.39 -29.93 -22.77
N TRP A 4 -11.42 -31.25 -22.57
CA TRP A 4 -12.24 -31.84 -21.49
C TRP A 4 -11.62 -31.67 -20.11
N ARG A 5 -10.28 -31.58 -20.02
CA ARG A 5 -9.59 -31.41 -18.73
C ARG A 5 -9.82 -30.02 -18.12
N SER A 6 -9.82 -28.96 -18.92
CA SER A 6 -10.07 -27.59 -18.43
C SER A 6 -11.49 -27.40 -17.94
N VAL A 7 -12.48 -27.99 -18.63
CA VAL A 7 -13.90 -27.92 -18.23
C VAL A 7 -14.13 -28.62 -16.88
N ILE A 8 -13.50 -29.77 -16.66
CA ILE A 8 -13.63 -30.51 -15.39
C ILE A 8 -12.98 -29.75 -14.23
N ILE A 9 -11.83 -29.11 -14.47
CA ILE A 9 -11.15 -28.31 -13.44
C ILE A 9 -11.98 -27.07 -13.07
N ASP A 10 -12.52 -26.36 -14.05
CA ASP A 10 -13.33 -25.16 -13.83
C ASP A 10 -14.67 -25.50 -13.13
N ALA A 11 -15.27 -26.64 -13.46
CA ALA A 11 -16.46 -27.15 -12.77
C ALA A 11 -16.16 -27.56 -11.32
N GLY A 12 -15.00 -28.20 -11.08
CA GLY A 12 -14.55 -28.59 -9.75
C GLY A 12 -14.32 -27.39 -8.84
N GLU A 13 -13.73 -26.32 -9.36
CA GLU A 13 -13.50 -25.09 -8.59
C GLU A 13 -14.82 -24.40 -8.20
N ARG A 14 -15.78 -24.32 -9.13
CA ARG A 14 -17.12 -23.76 -8.87
C ARG A 14 -17.88 -24.58 -7.85
N PHE A 15 -17.79 -25.92 -7.93
CA PHE A 15 -18.42 -26.81 -6.97
C PHE A 15 -17.82 -26.65 -5.57
N LEU A 16 -16.49 -26.55 -5.47
CA LEU A 16 -15.82 -26.33 -4.18
C LEU A 16 -16.25 -25.01 -3.53
N LYS A 17 -16.36 -23.95 -4.34
CA LYS A 17 -16.86 -22.63 -3.88
C LYS A 17 -18.30 -22.72 -3.39
N LEU A 18 -19.17 -23.41 -4.12
CA LEU A 18 -20.57 -23.61 -3.73
C LEU A 18 -20.71 -24.40 -2.42
N VAL A 19 -19.98 -25.51 -2.29
CA VAL A 19 -19.98 -26.34 -1.08
C VAL A 19 -19.42 -25.55 0.11
N GLY A 20 -18.37 -24.75 -0.10
CA GLY A 20 -17.80 -23.88 0.93
C GLY A 20 -18.82 -22.83 1.41
N VAL A 21 -19.52 -22.17 0.49
CA VAL A 21 -20.55 -21.17 0.82
C VAL A 21 -21.73 -21.81 1.54
N ALA A 22 -22.22 -22.95 1.05
CA ALA A 22 -23.34 -23.68 1.67
C ALA A 22 -22.97 -24.20 3.07
N GLY A 23 -21.78 -24.76 3.25
CA GLY A 23 -21.28 -25.22 4.54
C GLY A 23 -21.09 -24.08 5.54
N PHE A 24 -20.62 -22.92 5.07
CA PHE A 24 -20.48 -21.73 5.90
C PHE A 24 -21.85 -21.16 6.33
N LEU A 25 -22.82 -21.11 5.41
CA LEU A 25 -24.21 -20.73 5.72
C LEU A 25 -24.84 -21.69 6.74
N TRP A 26 -24.64 -22.99 6.57
CA TRP A 26 -25.13 -24.00 7.52
C TRP A 26 -24.49 -23.84 8.91
N LEU A 27 -23.19 -23.55 8.97
CA LEU A 27 -22.48 -23.27 10.22
C LEU A 27 -23.06 -22.03 10.92
N LEU A 28 -23.35 -20.96 10.17
CA LEU A 28 -23.95 -19.74 10.74
C LEU A 28 -25.33 -20.00 11.34
N VAL A 29 -26.18 -20.76 10.65
CA VAL A 29 -27.51 -21.14 11.16
C VAL A 29 -27.39 -21.99 12.42
N ASN A 30 -26.52 -23.01 12.43
CA ASN A 30 -26.34 -23.91 13.57
C ASN A 30 -25.73 -23.19 14.80
N ILE A 31 -24.83 -22.23 14.57
CA ILE A 31 -24.31 -21.35 15.63
C ILE A 31 -25.41 -20.45 16.19
N SER A 32 -26.31 -19.93 15.35
CA SER A 32 -27.42 -19.07 15.79
C SER A 32 -28.42 -19.80 16.69
N GLU A 33 -28.73 -21.06 16.39
CA GLU A 33 -29.63 -21.89 17.21
C GLU A 33 -29.04 -22.24 18.59
N ARG A 34 -27.71 -22.39 18.67
CA ARG A 34 -27.04 -22.79 19.94
C ARG A 34 -26.89 -21.66 20.95
N ILE A 35 -26.83 -20.41 20.52
CA ILE A 35 -26.37 -19.30 21.37
C ILE A 35 -27.54 -18.41 21.84
N GLY A 36 -28.76 -18.60 21.33
CA GLY A 36 -29.90 -17.73 21.69
C GLY A 36 -29.71 -16.30 21.19
N ILE A 37 -29.07 -16.17 20.03
CA ILE A 37 -28.65 -14.91 19.41
C ILE A 37 -29.88 -14.11 18.99
N THR A 38 -29.91 -12.83 19.37
CA THR A 38 -31.02 -11.96 18.99
C THR A 38 -30.94 -11.58 17.51
N LEU A 39 -32.07 -11.19 16.90
CA LEU A 39 -32.10 -10.82 15.48
C LEU A 39 -31.09 -9.69 15.13
N MET A 40 -30.82 -8.80 16.09
CA MET A 40 -29.84 -7.71 15.99
C MET A 40 -28.41 -8.23 15.85
N ASP A 41 -28.06 -9.26 16.60
CA ASP A 41 -26.74 -9.87 16.56
C ASP A 41 -26.50 -10.60 15.23
N LEU A 42 -27.55 -11.24 14.68
CA LEU A 42 -27.49 -11.88 13.37
C LEU A 42 -27.24 -10.85 12.26
N PHE A 43 -27.90 -9.69 12.33
CA PHE A 43 -27.73 -8.61 11.37
C PHE A 43 -26.31 -8.00 11.46
N THR A 44 -25.80 -7.87 12.68
CA THR A 44 -24.45 -7.39 12.94
C THR A 44 -23.41 -8.34 12.35
N LEU A 45 -23.53 -9.65 12.61
CA LEU A 45 -22.64 -10.66 12.04
C LEU A 45 -22.72 -10.70 10.52
N ALA A 46 -23.92 -10.64 9.93
CA ALA A 46 -24.10 -10.58 8.49
C ALA A 46 -23.43 -9.33 7.87
N SER A 47 -23.54 -8.17 8.53
CA SER A 47 -22.89 -6.93 8.09
C SER A 47 -21.36 -7.03 8.13
N ILE A 48 -20.80 -7.67 9.16
CA ILE A 48 -19.35 -7.87 9.30
C ILE A 48 -18.86 -8.82 8.22
N VAL A 49 -19.55 -9.94 7.99
CA VAL A 49 -19.22 -10.90 6.93
C VAL A 49 -19.33 -10.24 5.56
N PHE A 50 -20.35 -9.41 5.33
CA PHE A 50 -20.51 -8.65 4.10
C PHE A 50 -19.37 -7.66 3.89
N LEU A 51 -18.95 -6.93 4.93
CA LEU A 51 -17.80 -6.04 4.87
C LEU A 51 -16.51 -6.81 4.56
N ILE A 52 -16.28 -7.96 5.20
CA ILE A 52 -15.12 -8.82 4.91
C ILE A 52 -15.17 -9.30 3.45
N PHE A 53 -16.34 -9.67 2.95
CA PHE A 53 -16.53 -10.12 1.57
C PHE A 53 -16.28 -8.97 0.57
N VAL A 54 -16.79 -7.77 0.83
CA VAL A 54 -16.52 -6.57 0.02
C VAL A 54 -15.03 -6.23 0.05
N CYS A 55 -14.39 -6.33 1.21
CA CYS A 55 -12.95 -6.15 1.34
C CYS A 55 -12.16 -7.20 0.53
N TRP A 56 -12.53 -8.48 0.59
CA TRP A 56 -11.89 -9.54 -0.20
C TRP A 56 -12.12 -9.37 -1.70
N SER A 57 -13.36 -9.14 -2.12
CA SER A 57 -13.70 -8.92 -3.53
C SER A 57 -13.06 -7.65 -4.09
N GLY A 58 -12.91 -6.61 -3.28
CA GLY A 58 -12.16 -5.40 -3.64
C GLY A 58 -10.66 -5.67 -3.70
N PHE A 59 -10.13 -6.52 -2.83
CA PHE A 59 -8.70 -6.81 -2.76
C PHE A 59 -8.19 -7.55 -4.01
N ASP A 60 -8.96 -8.49 -4.57
CA ASP A 60 -8.53 -9.25 -5.75
C ASP A 60 -8.27 -8.38 -6.98
N ASN A 61 -9.12 -7.36 -7.22
CA ASN A 61 -8.89 -6.38 -8.30
C ASN A 61 -7.69 -5.48 -8.03
N ASN A 62 -7.36 -5.24 -6.76
CA ASN A 62 -6.27 -4.37 -6.35
C ASN A 62 -4.92 -5.08 -6.28
N ARG A 63 -4.88 -6.43 -6.15
CA ARG A 63 -3.62 -7.19 -6.15
C ARG A 63 -2.83 -7.01 -7.45
N VAL A 64 -3.53 -6.98 -8.57
CA VAL A 64 -2.92 -6.73 -9.90
C VAL A 64 -2.30 -5.34 -9.99
N LEU A 65 -2.94 -4.34 -9.35
CA LEU A 65 -2.42 -2.97 -9.30
C LEU A 65 -1.22 -2.88 -8.33
N LEU A 66 -1.29 -3.58 -7.20
CA LEU A 66 -0.25 -3.64 -6.20
C LEU A 66 1.03 -4.26 -6.77
N GLU A 67 0.93 -5.32 -7.57
CA GLU A 67 2.08 -5.94 -8.22
C GLU A 67 2.79 -5.00 -9.20
N ARG A 68 2.04 -4.15 -9.92
CA ARG A 68 2.66 -3.13 -10.80
C ARG A 68 3.43 -2.09 -9.98
N ILE A 69 2.84 -1.60 -8.91
CA ILE A 69 3.48 -0.63 -8.00
C ILE A 69 4.72 -1.24 -7.34
N LEU A 70 4.64 -2.50 -6.90
CA LEU A 70 5.76 -3.20 -6.26
C LEU A 70 6.92 -3.44 -7.24
N LYS A 71 6.60 -3.67 -8.51
CA LYS A 71 7.59 -3.79 -9.58
C LYS A 71 8.28 -2.46 -9.86
N GLU A 72 7.54 -1.37 -10.01
CA GLU A 72 8.09 -0.01 -10.19
C GLU A 72 8.95 0.43 -9.01
N LEU A 73 8.55 0.10 -7.77
CA LEU A 73 9.35 0.37 -6.58
C LEU A 73 10.68 -0.40 -6.56
N ASN A 74 10.69 -1.67 -7.01
CA ASN A 74 11.93 -2.43 -7.11
C ASN A 74 12.86 -1.89 -8.19
N GLU A 75 12.31 -1.40 -9.30
CA GLU A 75 13.07 -0.73 -10.36
C GLU A 75 13.66 0.61 -9.86
N MET A 76 12.88 1.42 -9.13
CA MET A 76 13.40 2.64 -8.47
C MET A 76 14.45 2.35 -7.40
N LYS A 77 14.28 1.27 -6.61
CA LYS A 77 15.29 0.86 -5.63
C LYS A 77 16.60 0.45 -6.30
N GLN A 78 16.54 -0.16 -7.48
CA GLN A 78 17.73 -0.49 -8.27
C GLN A 78 18.41 0.75 -8.84
N SER A 79 17.65 1.72 -9.35
CA SER A 79 18.24 2.98 -9.85
C SER A 79 18.86 3.83 -8.73
N LEU A 80 18.27 3.83 -7.53
CA LEU A 80 18.87 4.48 -6.36
C LEU A 80 20.14 3.78 -5.87
N LYS A 81 20.23 2.45 -5.99
CA LYS A 81 21.48 1.72 -5.70
C LYS A 81 22.60 2.06 -6.69
N GLN A 82 22.26 2.43 -7.91
CA GLN A 82 23.20 2.75 -8.97
C GLN A 82 23.74 4.20 -8.89
N THR A 83 23.03 5.10 -8.21
CA THR A 83 23.42 6.51 -8.00
C THR A 83 24.33 6.74 -6.77
N ASN A 84 24.76 5.67 -6.08
CA ASN A 84 25.71 5.76 -4.96
C ASN A 84 27.18 5.78 -5.37
N ASP A 85 27.50 5.80 -6.67
CA ASP A 85 28.84 6.18 -7.11
C ASP A 85 28.94 7.72 -7.17
N PRO A 86 29.92 8.34 -6.48
CA PRO A 86 30.01 9.79 -6.36
C PRO A 86 30.25 10.41 -7.74
N PRO A 87 29.38 11.32 -8.22
CA PRO A 87 29.66 12.01 -9.46
C PRO A 87 30.79 13.01 -9.19
N GLU A 88 31.90 12.79 -9.91
CA GLU A 88 33.02 13.70 -10.01
C GLU A 88 32.55 15.13 -10.27
N GLU A 89 33.17 15.99 -9.49
CA GLU A 89 33.16 17.44 -9.50
C GLU A 89 33.35 18.01 -10.92
N LYS A 90 32.32 18.68 -11.45
CA LYS A 90 32.51 19.72 -12.48
C LYS A 90 31.69 20.94 -12.12
N GLU A 91 32.42 21.95 -11.68
CA GLU A 91 31.98 23.32 -11.45
C GLU A 91 31.27 23.89 -12.69
N GLU A 92 30.16 24.60 -12.49
CA GLU A 92 29.85 25.79 -13.28
C GLU A 92 28.90 26.72 -12.50
N LYS A 93 29.44 27.90 -12.15
CA LYS A 93 28.80 29.00 -11.43
C LYS A 93 27.59 29.56 -12.20
N LYS A 94 26.41 29.58 -11.58
CA LYS A 94 25.43 30.68 -11.68
C LYS A 94 24.70 30.89 -10.35
N VAL A 95 24.90 32.05 -9.76
CA VAL A 95 24.20 32.56 -8.58
C VAL A 95 22.73 32.84 -8.95
N LYS A 96 21.85 31.88 -8.69
CA LYS A 96 20.39 32.05 -8.53
C LYS A 96 19.93 30.94 -7.58
N GLU A 97 19.49 31.32 -6.38
CA GLU A 97 18.82 30.49 -5.36
C GLU A 97 19.14 29.00 -5.46
N GLU A 98 20.17 28.52 -4.73
CA GLU A 98 20.50 27.10 -4.67
C GLU A 98 19.21 26.30 -4.41
N PRO A 99 18.69 25.52 -5.38
CA PRO A 99 17.61 24.61 -5.08
C PRO A 99 18.20 23.67 -4.04
N ILE A 100 17.65 23.71 -2.83
CA ILE A 100 18.00 22.78 -1.78
C ILE A 100 17.75 21.40 -2.39
N LYS A 101 18.84 20.73 -2.81
CA LYS A 101 18.78 19.39 -3.35
C LYS A 101 18.34 18.51 -2.18
N THR A 102 17.04 18.35 -2.00
CA THR A 102 16.50 17.28 -1.18
C THR A 102 16.90 16.00 -1.89
N THR A 103 17.39 15.03 -1.14
CA THR A 103 17.77 13.72 -1.68
C THR A 103 16.54 12.92 -2.11
N GLY A 104 15.34 13.47 -1.91
CA GLY A 104 14.04 12.83 -2.17
C GLY A 104 13.75 11.70 -1.19
N PHE A 105 14.64 11.46 -0.22
CA PHE A 105 14.54 10.35 0.71
C PHE A 105 13.44 10.59 1.74
N GLY A 106 13.25 11.85 2.15
CA GLY A 106 12.12 12.26 2.98
C GLY A 106 10.80 12.05 2.24
N ALA A 107 10.70 12.48 0.99
CA ALA A 107 9.51 12.29 0.16
C ALA A 107 9.18 10.80 -0.05
N PHE A 108 10.20 9.98 -0.32
CA PHE A 108 10.02 8.54 -0.49
C PHE A 108 9.62 7.83 0.80
N GLY A 109 10.29 8.13 1.91
CA GLY A 109 9.94 7.58 3.22
C GLY A 109 8.54 8.01 3.67
N GLY A 110 8.20 9.28 3.44
CA GLY A 110 6.87 9.82 3.67
C GLY A 110 5.80 9.15 2.82
N MET A 111 6.07 8.88 1.54
CA MET A 111 5.17 8.16 0.64
C MET A 111 4.88 6.75 1.13
N ILE A 112 5.91 6.03 1.58
CA ILE A 112 5.75 4.66 2.09
C ILE A 112 4.91 4.66 3.36
N ILE A 113 5.25 5.51 4.34
CA ILE A 113 4.53 5.59 5.61
C ILE A 113 3.08 6.04 5.38
N GLY A 114 2.89 7.07 4.54
CA GLY A 114 1.57 7.59 4.19
C GLY A 114 0.73 6.58 3.40
N GLY A 115 1.34 5.82 2.49
CA GLY A 115 0.69 4.73 1.77
C GLY A 115 0.30 3.56 2.68
N MET A 116 1.14 3.22 3.65
CA MET A 116 0.84 2.20 4.66
C MET A 116 -0.34 2.60 5.56
N ILE A 117 -0.39 3.86 6.00
CA ILE A 117 -1.54 4.40 6.76
C ILE A 117 -2.79 4.42 5.87
N GLY A 118 -2.63 4.82 4.61
CA GLY A 118 -3.66 4.83 3.59
C GLY A 118 -4.28 3.46 3.30
N LEU A 119 -3.52 2.38 3.53
CA LEU A 119 -3.99 1.00 3.35
C LEU A 119 -5.22 0.69 4.23
N LEU A 120 -5.34 1.34 5.39
CA LEU A 120 -6.51 1.22 6.27
C LEU A 120 -7.81 1.73 5.63
N PHE A 121 -7.70 2.60 4.63
CA PHE A 121 -8.82 3.20 3.90
C PHE A 121 -8.93 2.70 2.45
N GLY A 122 -8.23 1.61 2.11
CA GLY A 122 -8.22 1.01 0.77
C GLY A 122 -7.39 1.80 -0.25
N THR A 123 -7.56 1.49 -1.54
CA THR A 123 -6.69 1.99 -2.62
C THR A 123 -6.66 3.52 -2.74
N ILE A 124 -7.82 4.17 -2.58
CA ILE A 124 -7.91 5.63 -2.57
C ILE A 124 -7.13 6.19 -1.38
N GLY A 125 -7.24 5.54 -0.22
CA GLY A 125 -6.45 5.85 0.96
C GLY A 125 -4.95 5.73 0.74
N VAL A 126 -4.47 4.67 0.08
CA VAL A 126 -3.05 4.48 -0.24
C VAL A 126 -2.53 5.59 -1.16
N ILE A 127 -3.29 5.95 -2.19
CA ILE A 127 -2.88 7.01 -3.14
C ILE A 127 -2.84 8.37 -2.43
N VAL A 128 -3.93 8.74 -1.75
CA VAL A 128 -4.03 10.03 -1.05
C VAL A 128 -3.02 10.09 0.09
N GLY A 129 -2.90 9.02 0.88
CA GLY A 129 -1.95 8.90 1.98
C GLY A 129 -0.51 8.93 1.49
N GLY A 130 -0.18 8.24 0.40
CA GLY A 130 1.15 8.26 -0.20
C GLY A 130 1.54 9.64 -0.73
N VAL A 131 0.63 10.34 -1.41
CA VAL A 131 0.89 11.71 -1.91
C VAL A 131 1.07 12.70 -0.75
N ILE A 132 0.18 12.67 0.25
CA ILE A 132 0.29 13.54 1.42
C ILE A 132 1.56 13.24 2.21
N GLY A 133 1.86 11.96 2.42
CA GLY A 133 3.06 11.52 3.09
C GLY A 133 4.32 11.98 2.37
N ALA A 134 4.35 11.90 1.04
CA ALA A 134 5.47 12.37 0.24
C ALA A 134 5.71 13.89 0.38
N LEU A 135 4.64 14.68 0.35
CA LEU A 135 4.72 16.13 0.53
C LEU A 135 5.27 16.51 1.92
N ILE A 136 4.75 15.87 2.97
CA ILE A 136 5.21 16.10 4.36
C ILE A 136 6.67 15.66 4.52
N GLY A 137 7.03 14.52 3.94
CA GLY A 137 8.37 13.97 3.99
C GLY A 137 9.41 14.85 3.30
N ASP A 138 9.09 15.43 2.14
CA ASP A 138 9.98 16.38 1.45
C ASP A 138 10.19 17.66 2.28
N GLU A 139 9.12 18.19 2.88
CA GLU A 139 9.18 19.40 3.70
C GLU A 139 10.06 19.18 4.96
N TRP A 140 9.91 18.03 5.62
CA TRP A 140 10.76 17.65 6.76
C TRP A 140 12.23 17.54 6.39
N GLU A 141 12.55 16.98 5.21
CA GLU A 141 13.93 16.91 4.74
C GLU A 141 14.51 18.31 4.48
N ARG A 142 13.74 19.22 3.86
CA ARG A 142 14.17 20.63 3.65
C ARG A 142 14.50 21.32 4.96
N ILE A 143 13.69 21.13 5.99
CA ILE A 143 13.92 21.73 7.31
C ILE A 143 15.20 21.18 7.92
N GLN A 144 15.43 19.87 7.84
CA GLN A 144 16.60 19.22 8.43
C GLN A 144 17.91 19.66 7.77
N ILE A 145 17.91 19.84 6.44
CA ILE A 145 19.07 20.37 5.71
C ILE A 145 19.38 21.81 6.12
N LYS A 146 18.35 22.66 6.26
CA LYS A 146 18.50 24.05 6.72
C LYS A 146 19.06 24.12 8.14
N GLU A 147 18.61 23.27 9.05
CA GLU A 147 19.12 23.25 10.42
C GLU A 147 20.57 22.76 10.51
N ARG A 148 20.94 21.73 9.73
CA ARG A 148 22.33 21.25 9.68
C ARG A 148 23.28 22.32 9.16
N ARG A 149 22.90 23.07 8.11
CA ARG A 149 23.70 24.21 7.62
C ARG A 149 23.90 25.28 8.69
N LYS A 150 22.84 25.69 9.39
CA LYS A 150 22.94 26.68 10.47
C LYS A 150 23.82 26.24 11.65
N LYS A 151 23.84 24.93 11.96
CA LYS A 151 24.72 24.39 13.01
C LYS A 151 26.19 24.42 12.58
N MET A 152 26.49 24.09 11.32
CA MET A 152 27.85 24.13 10.79
C MET A 152 28.41 25.55 10.74
N GLU A 153 27.61 26.54 10.35
CA GLU A 153 28.01 27.97 10.39
C GLU A 153 28.34 28.44 11.80
N LYS A 154 27.61 27.96 12.82
CA LYS A 154 27.85 28.33 14.22
C LYS A 154 29.09 27.68 14.84
N THR A 155 29.56 26.54 14.33
CA THR A 155 30.75 25.85 14.85
C THR A 155 32.06 26.29 14.22
N MET A 156 32.02 27.09 13.14
CA MET A 156 33.21 27.63 12.47
C MET A 156 33.58 29.05 12.94
N HIS A 157 32.77 29.64 13.81
CA HIS A 157 33.04 30.91 14.50
C HIS A 157 33.37 30.66 15.97
#